data_AF-A0A957PCG3-F1
#
_entry.id   AF-A0A957PCG3-F1
#
_cell.length_a   1.000
_cell.length_b   1.000
_cell.length_c   1.000
_cell.angle_alpha   90.00
_cell.angle_beta   90.00
_cell.angle_gamma   90.00
#
_symmetry.space_group_name_H-M   'P 1'
#
loop_
_entity.id
_entity.type
_entity.pdbx_description
1 polymer ?
#
loop_
_entity_poly.entity_id
_entity_poly.type
_entity_poly.pdbx_seq_one_letter_code
_entity_poly.pdbx_strand_id
1 'polypeptide(L)'
;MLEYHQLDAAQLNQFDQQGYLIVRNALDGATISRLIEVSDRLIASDIKVNRQRKPDGLYDGFRNSVTLEDAYIPLMTHPTILPIVVQLLGANLHLM
;
A
#
# COMPACT_ATOMS: atom_id res chain seq x y z
N MET A 1 12.24 8.76 -14.48
CA MET A 1 11.32 9.90 -14.34
C MET A 1 9.98 9.31 -13.94
N LEU A 2 9.31 9.81 -12.90
CA LEU A 2 7.98 9.30 -12.52
C LEU A 2 6.98 9.66 -13.63
N GLU A 3 6.17 8.71 -14.06
CA GLU A 3 5.05 9.03 -14.95
C GLU A 3 4.04 9.88 -14.17
N TYR A 4 3.96 11.15 -14.53
CA TYR A 4 3.08 12.10 -13.88
C TYR A 4 1.75 12.16 -14.63
N HIS A 5 0.69 11.66 -14.00
CA HIS A 5 -0.67 11.86 -14.45
C HIS A 5 -1.36 12.86 -13.52
N GLN A 6 -1.79 13.99 -14.07
CA GLN A 6 -2.52 15.00 -13.31
C GLN A 6 -3.91 14.47 -12.98
N LEU A 7 -4.30 14.54 -11.70
CA LEU A 7 -5.66 14.21 -11.28
C LEU A 7 -6.65 15.22 -11.88
N ASP A 8 -7.78 14.73 -12.37
CA ASP A 8 -8.83 15.59 -12.88
C ASP A 8 -9.66 16.23 -11.74
N ALA A 9 -10.46 17.23 -12.09
CA ALA A 9 -11.27 17.95 -11.12
C ALA A 9 -12.34 17.06 -10.43
N ALA A 10 -12.81 16.00 -11.10
CA ALA A 10 -13.79 15.10 -10.51
C ALA A 10 -13.14 14.20 -9.46
N GLN A 11 -11.91 13.73 -9.71
CA GLN A 11 -11.11 12.95 -8.76
C GLN A 11 -10.73 13.77 -7.52
N LEU A 12 -10.33 15.04 -7.71
CA LEU A 12 -10.05 15.95 -6.60
C LEU A 12 -11.31 16.23 -5.77
N ASN A 13 -12.41 16.57 -6.42
CA ASN A 13 -13.70 16.78 -5.73
C ASN A 13 -14.17 15.52 -4.99
N GLN A 14 -14.00 14.33 -5.57
CA GLN A 14 -14.32 13.07 -4.89
C GLN A 14 -13.48 12.93 -3.62
N PHE A 15 -12.16 13.11 -3.72
CA PHE A 15 -11.28 13.00 -2.56
C PHE A 15 -11.65 14.00 -1.46
N ASP A 16 -11.89 15.26 -1.82
CA ASP A 16 -12.27 16.31 -0.87
C ASP A 16 -13.61 16.03 -0.18
N GLN A 17 -14.58 15.47 -0.90
CA GLN A 17 -15.91 15.19 -0.36
C GLN A 17 -16.00 13.86 0.41
N GLN A 18 -15.21 12.85 0.02
CA GLN A 18 -15.35 11.48 0.51
C GLN A 18 -14.18 11.02 1.37
N GLY A 19 -13.06 11.74 1.35
CA GLY A 19 -11.84 11.39 2.09
C GLY A 19 -11.06 10.21 1.50
N TYR A 20 -11.39 9.75 0.28
CA TYR A 20 -10.67 8.68 -0.42
C TYR A 20 -10.75 8.83 -1.94
N LEU A 21 -9.80 8.21 -2.64
CA LEU A 21 -9.77 8.09 -4.10
C LEU A 21 -9.51 6.63 -4.48
N ILE A 22 -10.29 6.09 -5.42
CA ILE A 22 -10.09 4.72 -5.93
C ILE A 22 -9.19 4.75 -7.16
N VAL A 23 -7.99 4.18 -7.04
CA VAL A 23 -7.08 3.97 -8.17
C VAL A 23 -7.25 2.53 -8.68
N ARG A 24 -7.90 2.38 -9.84
CA ARG A 24 -8.13 1.06 -10.44
C ARG A 24 -6.87 0.56 -11.14
N ASN A 25 -6.66 -0.75 -11.10
CA ASN A 25 -5.56 -1.43 -11.78
C ASN A 25 -4.17 -0.85 -11.42
N ALA A 26 -4.00 -0.44 -10.17
CA ALA A 26 -2.76 0.17 -9.70
C ALA A 26 -1.58 -0.80 -9.70
N LEU A 27 -1.84 -2.11 -9.57
CA LEU A 27 -0.84 -3.18 -9.56
C LEU A 27 -1.15 -4.17 -10.69
N ASP A 28 -0.11 -4.69 -11.32
CA ASP A 28 -0.25 -5.77 -12.29
C ASP A 28 -0.45 -7.14 -11.61
N GLY A 29 -0.88 -8.13 -12.40
CA GLY A 29 -1.17 -9.47 -11.89
C GLY A 29 0.05 -10.18 -11.30
N ALA A 30 1.24 -9.98 -11.87
CA ALA A 30 2.47 -10.64 -11.40
C ALA A 30 2.89 -10.10 -10.02
N THR A 31 2.78 -8.79 -9.83
CA THR A 31 3.03 -8.10 -8.56
C THR A 31 2.04 -8.57 -7.51
N ILE A 32 0.75 -8.63 -7.85
CA ILE A 32 -0.29 -9.16 -6.94
C ILE A 32 0.02 -10.60 -6.53
N SER A 33 0.32 -11.49 -7.48
CA SER A 33 0.64 -12.89 -7.18
C SER A 33 1.85 -13.02 -6.24
N ARG A 34 2.93 -12.25 -6.50
CA ARG A 34 4.12 -12.25 -5.64
C ARG A 34 3.81 -11.76 -4.24
N LEU A 35 3.02 -10.69 -4.10
CA LEU A 35 2.66 -10.12 -2.81
C LEU A 35 1.76 -11.06 -2.00
N ILE A 36 0.86 -11.79 -2.65
CA ILE A 36 0.05 -12.82 -1.98
C ILE A 36 0.96 -13.94 -1.46
N GLU A 37 1.84 -14.47 -2.31
CA GLU A 37 2.72 -15.58 -1.95
C GLU A 37 3.60 -15.23 -0.73
N VAL A 38 4.22 -14.05 -0.71
CA VAL A 38 5.06 -13.62 0.42
C VAL A 38 4.24 -13.37 1.69
N SER A 39 3.01 -12.85 1.55
CA SER A 39 2.11 -12.60 2.68
C SER A 39 1.64 -13.90 3.32
N ASP A 40 1.29 -14.90 2.50
CA ASP A 40 0.89 -16.23 2.99
C ASP A 40 2.03 -16.89 3.76
N ARG A 41 3.27 -16.80 3.27
CA ARG A 41 4.45 -17.28 3.99
C ARG A 41 4.64 -16.56 5.32
N LEU A 42 4.48 -15.24 5.37
CA LEU A 42 4.59 -14.48 6.62
C LEU A 42 3.52 -14.89 7.63
N ILE A 43 2.27 -15.06 7.21
CA ILE A 43 1.17 -15.50 8.10
C ILE A 43 1.40 -16.92 8.63
N ALA A 44 1.88 -17.83 7.77
CA ALA A 44 2.20 -19.20 8.12
C ALA A 44 3.47 -19.32 9.00
N SER A 45 4.32 -18.29 9.03
CA SER A 45 5.54 -18.30 9.83
C SER A 45 5.28 -18.24 11.34
N ASP A 46 6.30 -18.60 12.11
CA ASP A 46 6.34 -18.48 13.56
C ASP A 46 6.76 -17.09 14.04
N ILE A 47 7.09 -16.16 13.13
CA ILE A 47 7.53 -14.79 13.42
C ILE A 47 6.50 -14.09 14.31
N LYS A 48 7.00 -13.51 15.41
CA LYS A 48 6.20 -12.73 16.39
C LYS A 48 6.50 -11.23 16.36
N VAL A 49 7.67 -10.85 15.85
CA VAL A 49 8.04 -9.44 15.69
C VAL A 49 6.98 -8.73 14.84
N ASN A 50 6.49 -7.61 15.35
CA ASN A 50 5.42 -6.80 14.77
C ASN A 50 4.10 -7.52 14.44
N ARG A 51 3.94 -8.80 14.79
CA ARG A 51 2.70 -9.54 14.54
C ARG A 51 1.63 -9.07 15.50
N GLN A 52 0.47 -8.77 14.95
CA GLN A 52 -0.72 -8.40 15.68
C GLN A 52 -1.81 -9.39 15.35
N ARG A 53 -2.24 -10.13 16.36
CA ARG A 53 -3.27 -11.15 16.23
C ARG A 53 -4.33 -10.96 17.30
N LYS A 54 -5.59 -10.94 16.89
CA LYS A 54 -6.72 -10.96 17.83
C LYS A 54 -7.06 -12.40 18.23
N PRO A 55 -7.47 -12.66 19.48
CA PRO A 55 -7.85 -13.99 19.93
C PRO A 55 -9.06 -14.59 19.17
N ASP A 56 -9.92 -13.74 18.63
CA ASP A 56 -11.11 -14.12 17.83
C ASP A 56 -10.77 -14.61 16.41
N GLY A 57 -9.50 -14.50 15.99
CA GLY A 57 -9.05 -14.86 14.64
C GLY A 57 -9.51 -13.91 13.53
N LEU A 58 -10.25 -12.84 13.85
CA LEU A 58 -10.72 -11.86 12.85
C LEU A 58 -9.60 -10.96 12.31
N TYR A 59 -8.45 -10.96 12.98
CA TYR A 59 -7.29 -10.19 12.58
C TYR A 59 -6.00 -10.94 12.91
N ASP A 60 -5.19 -11.19 11.89
CA ASP A 60 -3.81 -11.66 12.00
C ASP A 60 -2.98 -10.97 10.90
N GLY A 61 -1.98 -10.20 11.30
CA GLY A 61 -1.17 -9.43 10.37
C GLY A 61 0.09 -8.89 11.01
N PHE A 62 0.95 -8.25 10.21
CA PHE A 62 2.20 -7.66 10.68
C PHE A 62 2.17 -6.15 10.49
N ARG A 63 2.50 -5.40 11.55
CA ARG A 63 2.83 -3.98 11.40
C ARG A 63 4.22 -3.84 10.81
N ASN A 64 4.46 -2.72 10.13
CA ASN A 64 5.75 -2.41 9.53
C ASN A 64 6.31 -3.60 8.70
N SER A 65 5.46 -4.26 7.93
CA SER A 65 5.82 -5.50 7.21
C SER A 65 6.94 -5.31 6.19
N VAL A 66 7.17 -4.07 5.75
CA VAL A 66 8.30 -3.70 4.89
C VAL A 66 9.66 -4.05 5.50
N THR A 67 9.80 -4.07 6.84
CA THR A 67 11.07 -4.49 7.46
C THR A 67 11.23 -6.00 7.54
N LEU A 68 10.22 -6.76 7.14
CA LEU A 68 10.18 -8.22 7.22
C LEU A 68 10.31 -8.89 5.84
N GLU A 69 9.93 -8.19 4.78
CA GLU A 69 9.93 -8.71 3.42
C GLU A 69 10.12 -7.59 2.39
N ASP A 70 11.20 -7.70 1.62
CA ASP A 70 11.62 -6.70 0.63
C ASP A 70 10.61 -6.53 -0.50
N ALA A 71 9.79 -7.56 -0.78
CA ALA A 71 8.74 -7.47 -1.80
C ALA A 71 7.73 -6.33 -1.56
N TYR A 72 7.62 -5.81 -0.33
CA TYR A 72 6.76 -4.67 -0.02
C TYR A 72 7.41 -3.31 -0.29
N ILE A 73 8.75 -3.22 -0.34
CA ILE A 73 9.48 -1.94 -0.53
C ILE A 73 9.01 -1.20 -1.80
N PRO A 74 8.86 -1.85 -2.97
CA PRO A 74 8.44 -1.16 -4.19
C PRO A 74 7.04 -0.53 -4.11
N LEU A 75 6.17 -0.96 -3.19
CA LEU A 75 4.83 -0.39 -3.00
C LEU A 75 4.89 1.06 -2.51
N MET A 76 5.90 1.42 -1.72
CA MET A 76 6.06 2.76 -1.15
C MET A 76 6.41 3.81 -2.21
N THR A 77 7.08 3.37 -3.27
CA THR A 77 7.53 4.23 -4.37
C THR A 77 6.86 3.86 -5.69
N HIS A 78 5.69 3.21 -5.63
CA HIS A 78 5.03 2.69 -6.82
C HIS A 78 4.73 3.83 -7.81
N PRO A 79 5.14 3.72 -9.09
CA PRO A 79 5.13 4.83 -10.03
C PRO A 79 3.73 5.37 -10.33
N THR A 80 2.69 4.53 -10.24
CA THR A 80 1.29 4.95 -10.40
C THR A 80 0.72 5.61 -9.14
N ILE A 81 1.18 5.21 -7.95
CA ILE A 81 0.53 5.57 -6.68
C ILE A 81 1.21 6.81 -6.08
N LEU A 82 2.54 6.84 -6.02
CA LEU A 82 3.27 7.92 -5.36
C LEU A 82 2.95 9.31 -5.94
N PRO A 83 2.88 9.53 -7.26
CA PRO A 83 2.50 10.83 -7.81
C PRO A 83 1.09 11.27 -7.44
N ILE A 84 0.15 10.32 -7.27
CA ILE A 84 -1.22 10.61 -6.84
C ILE A 84 -1.21 11.04 -5.37
N VAL A 85 -0.48 10.31 -4.51
CA VAL A 85 -0.34 10.66 -3.08
C VAL A 85 0.28 12.04 -2.92
N VAL A 86 1.32 12.38 -3.67
CA VAL A 86 1.97 13.70 -3.64
C VAL A 86 1.02 14.80 -4.10
N GLN A 87 0.19 14.56 -5.12
CA GLN A 87 -0.82 15.52 -5.57
C GLN A 87 -1.90 15.78 -4.52
N LEU A 88 -2.35 14.73 -3.82
CA LEU A 88 -3.43 14.84 -2.82
C LEU A 88 -2.95 15.38 -1.47
N LEU A 89 -1.76 15.00 -1.02
CA LEU A 89 -1.29 15.24 0.35
C LEU A 89 -0.08 16.19 0.42
N GLY A 90 0.47 16.59 -0.73
CA GLY A 90 1.70 17.38 -0.83
C GLY A 90 2.97 16.54 -0.77
N ALA A 91 4.12 17.21 -0.93
CA ALA A 91 5.42 16.55 -1.04
C ALA A 91 6.08 16.16 0.31
N ASN A 92 5.56 16.68 1.43
CA ASN A 92 6.14 16.42 2.76
C ASN A 92 5.57 15.13 3.38
N LEU A 93 5.92 13.99 2.77
CA LEU A 93 5.45 12.65 3.16
C LEU A 93 6.52 11.92 3.98
N HIS A 94 6.11 11.31 5.09
CA HIS A 94 6.98 10.55 5.98
C HIS A 94 6.35 9.19 6.25
N LEU A 95 7.19 8.16 6.30
CA LEU A 95 6.82 6.86 6.81
C LEU A 95 7.38 6.76 8.22
N MET A 96 6.49 6.51 9.19
CA MET A 96 6.82 6.39 10.61
C MET A 96 6.77 4.94 11.07
#